data_AF-A0A538G6G3-F1
#
_entry.id   AF-A0A538G6G3-F1
#
_cell.length_a   1.000
_cell.length_b   1.000
_cell.length_c   1.000
_cell.angle_alpha   90.00
_cell.angle_beta   90.00
_cell.angle_gamma   90.00
#
_symmetry.space_group_name_H-M   'P 1'
#
loop_
_entity.id
_entity.type
_entity.pdbx_description
1 polymer ?
#
loop_
_entity_poly.entity_id
_entity_poly.type
_entity_poly.pdbx_seq_one_letter_code
_entity_poly.pdbx_strand_id
1 'polypeptide(L)'
;MPLLEIPFVGHTFRVVSMDYNFFANQTGAVSTSPSEAPAIERETYLSLLRAFRTTYRGNRAPLSFANHFETWNHWAYDKALARVVLRVCRLPEVRCVSFRELVDWLDAQPHARLRRFRAGRFRLYRP
;
A
#
# COMPACT_ATOMS: atom_id res chain seq x y z
N MET A 1 6.40 10.81 -6.22
CA MET A 1 5.29 9.86 -6.45
C MET A 1 4.18 10.18 -5.46
N PRO A 2 2.92 10.36 -5.90
CA PRO A 2 1.84 10.69 -4.97
C PRO A 2 1.53 9.52 -4.05
N LEU A 3 1.03 9.82 -2.85
CA LEU A 3 0.39 8.85 -1.97
C LEU A 3 -1.09 8.75 -2.34
N LEU A 4 -1.63 7.55 -2.23
CA LEU A 4 -3.02 7.27 -2.61
C LEU A 4 -3.87 7.20 -1.35
N GLU A 5 -5.10 7.69 -1.44
CA GLU A 5 -6.11 7.25 -0.49
C GLU A 5 -6.44 5.79 -0.76
N ILE A 6 -6.48 4.98 0.29
CA ILE A 6 -6.75 3.54 0.25
C ILE A 6 -7.95 3.20 1.15
N PRO A 7 -8.63 2.05 0.90
CA PRO A 7 -9.70 1.63 1.79
C PRO A 7 -9.20 1.48 3.22
N PHE A 8 -9.87 2.15 4.16
CA PHE A 8 -9.60 1.99 5.58
C PHE A 8 -10.57 0.94 6.14
N VAL A 9 -10.09 -0.29 6.27
CA VAL A 9 -10.94 -1.43 6.63
C VAL A 9 -11.58 -1.18 7.99
N GLY A 10 -12.90 -1.35 8.09
CA GLY A 10 -13.66 -1.03 9.32
C GLY A 10 -14.28 0.37 9.32
N HIS A 11 -13.90 1.23 8.37
CA HIS A 11 -14.36 2.62 8.29
C HIS A 11 -15.09 2.90 6.97
N THR A 12 -15.91 3.96 6.97
CA THR A 12 -16.67 4.41 5.79
C THR A 12 -15.88 5.36 4.89
N PHE A 13 -14.75 5.87 5.37
CA PHE A 13 -13.87 6.79 4.65
C PHE A 13 -12.55 6.11 4.22
N ARG A 14 -11.76 6.81 3.41
CA ARG A 14 -10.46 6.34 2.92
C ARG A 14 -9.34 7.02 3.70
N VAL A 15 -8.22 6.32 3.86
CA VAL A 15 -7.04 6.83 4.56
C VAL A 15 -5.90 7.01 3.57
N VAL A 16 -5.10 8.07 3.70
CA VAL A 16 -3.87 8.24 2.92
C VAL A 16 -2.91 7.09 3.23
N SER A 17 -2.22 6.55 2.22
CA SER A 17 -1.33 5.39 2.31
C SER A 17 -0.01 5.67 3.07
N MET A 18 -0.12 6.19 4.29
CA MET A 18 0.97 6.55 5.19
C MET A 18 0.63 6.12 6.62
N ASP A 19 1.60 5.54 7.32
CA ASP A 19 1.47 5.13 8.73
C ASP A 19 0.97 6.23 9.66
N TYR A 20 1.45 7.47 9.53
CA TYR A 20 0.96 8.59 10.35
C TYR A 20 -0.54 8.84 10.16
N ASN A 21 -1.07 8.65 8.94
CA ASN A 21 -2.50 8.81 8.72
C ASN A 21 -3.32 7.68 9.36
N PHE A 22 -2.79 6.46 9.43
CA PHE A 22 -3.41 5.42 10.25
C PHE A 22 -3.34 5.80 11.74
N PHE A 23 -2.18 6.25 12.22
CA PHE A 23 -1.98 6.67 13.60
C PHE A 23 -2.94 7.78 14.06
N ALA A 24 -3.05 8.83 13.25
CA ALA A 24 -3.95 9.94 13.51
C ALA A 24 -5.42 9.49 13.54
N ASN A 25 -5.84 8.62 12.61
CA ASN A 25 -7.25 8.21 12.51
C ASN A 25 -7.65 7.08 13.48
N GLN A 26 -6.72 6.23 13.90
CA GLN A 26 -7.00 5.10 14.79
C GLN A 26 -6.95 5.51 16.27
N THR A 27 -5.96 6.32 16.64
CA THR A 27 -5.64 6.58 18.05
C THR A 27 -5.44 8.05 18.37
N GLY A 28 -5.80 8.95 17.44
CA GLY A 28 -5.63 10.40 17.64
C GLY A 28 -4.16 10.84 17.69
N ALA A 29 -3.26 10.08 17.04
CA ALA A 29 -1.81 10.31 17.08
C ALA A 29 -1.20 10.23 18.49
N VAL A 30 -1.79 9.41 19.37
CA VAL A 30 -1.25 9.05 20.68
C VAL A 30 -1.10 7.54 20.75
N SER A 31 0.08 7.04 21.15
CA SER A 31 0.32 5.60 21.28
C SER A 31 -0.53 5.01 22.41
N THR A 32 -1.20 3.89 22.13
CA THR A 32 -2.08 3.20 23.08
C THR A 32 -1.34 2.16 23.92
N SER A 33 -2.07 1.37 24.71
CA SER A 33 -1.48 0.27 25.49
C SER A 33 -0.95 -0.86 24.58
N PRO A 34 0.08 -1.63 25.00
CA PRO A 34 0.58 -2.77 24.22
C PRO A 34 -0.50 -3.82 23.86
N SER A 35 -1.55 -3.96 24.70
CA SER A 35 -2.64 -4.89 24.45
C SER A 35 -3.52 -4.53 23.24
N GLU A 36 -3.54 -3.27 22.81
CA GLU A 36 -4.33 -2.81 21.67
C GLU A 36 -3.57 -2.90 20.34
N ALA A 37 -2.24 -2.93 20.38
CA ALA A 37 -1.38 -2.96 19.21
C ALA A 37 -1.72 -4.08 18.18
N PRO A 38 -2.08 -5.32 18.58
CA PRO A 38 -2.45 -6.36 17.62
C PRO A 38 -3.68 -6.02 16.77
N ALA A 39 -4.67 -5.31 17.33
CA ALA A 39 -5.86 -4.90 16.59
C ALA A 39 -5.52 -3.78 15.59
N ILE A 40 -4.72 -2.80 16.03
CA ILE A 40 -4.22 -1.68 15.21
C ILE A 40 -3.38 -2.19 14.04
N GLU A 41 -2.44 -3.12 14.31
CA GLU A 41 -1.64 -3.78 13.28
C GLU A 41 -2.53 -4.52 12.28
N ARG A 42 -3.52 -5.27 12.77
CA ARG A 42 -4.43 -6.06 11.92
C ARG A 42 -5.23 -5.17 10.98
N GLU A 43 -5.80 -4.08 11.47
CA GLU A 43 -6.58 -3.15 10.65
C GLU A 43 -5.71 -2.49 9.57
N THR A 44 -4.52 -2.03 9.95
CA THR A 44 -3.53 -1.46 9.03
C THR A 44 -3.15 -2.49 7.96
N TYR A 45 -2.78 -3.71 8.36
CA TYR A 45 -2.42 -4.79 7.44
C TYR A 45 -3.55 -5.11 6.46
N LEU A 46 -4.79 -5.21 6.93
CA LEU A 46 -5.94 -5.51 6.07
C LEU A 46 -6.23 -4.37 5.08
N SER A 47 -6.06 -3.12 5.51
CA SER A 47 -6.21 -1.93 4.67
C SER A 47 -5.18 -1.88 3.55
N LEU A 48 -3.90 -2.05 3.88
CA LEU A 48 -2.79 -2.13 2.93
C LEU A 48 -2.96 -3.31 1.95
N LEU A 49 -3.32 -4.49 2.46
CA LEU A 49 -3.55 -5.68 1.63
C LEU A 49 -4.76 -5.53 0.71
N ARG A 50 -5.83 -4.86 1.17
CA ARG A 50 -7.01 -4.58 0.35
C ARG A 50 -6.65 -3.63 -0.79
N ALA A 51 -5.89 -2.57 -0.51
CA ALA A 51 -5.38 -1.66 -1.54
C ALA A 51 -4.59 -2.41 -2.61
N PHE A 52 -3.64 -3.27 -2.20
CA PHE A 52 -2.88 -4.10 -3.12
C PHE A 52 -3.79 -5.02 -3.95
N ARG A 53 -4.74 -5.72 -3.34
CA ARG A 53 -5.64 -6.63 -4.07
C ARG A 53 -6.48 -5.89 -5.11
N THR A 54 -6.93 -4.67 -4.81
CA THR A 54 -7.69 -3.83 -5.74
C THR A 54 -6.86 -3.47 -6.98
N THR A 55 -5.60 -3.04 -6.81
CA THR A 55 -4.76 -2.70 -7.97
C THR A 55 -4.29 -3.95 -8.71
N TYR A 56 -3.91 -5.00 -7.99
CA TYR A 56 -3.42 -6.27 -8.54
C TYR A 56 -4.48 -6.99 -9.39
N ARG A 57 -5.76 -6.92 -9.01
CA ARG A 57 -6.87 -7.51 -9.79
C ARG A 57 -7.56 -6.52 -10.73
N GLY A 58 -7.16 -5.26 -10.70
CA GLY A 58 -7.80 -4.18 -11.42
C GLY A 58 -6.84 -3.50 -12.39
N ASN A 59 -6.74 -2.18 -12.27
CA ASN A 59 -6.02 -1.31 -13.19
C ASN A 59 -4.49 -1.33 -13.02
N ARG A 60 -3.90 -2.22 -12.21
CA ARG A 60 -2.45 -2.39 -12.03
C ARG A 60 -1.67 -1.07 -11.81
N ALA A 61 -2.33 -0.03 -11.28
CA ALA A 61 -1.68 1.24 -11.01
C ALA A 61 -0.57 1.04 -9.96
N PRO A 62 0.58 1.75 -10.08
CA PRO A 62 1.60 1.70 -9.05
C PRO A 62 1.03 2.08 -7.68
N LEU A 63 1.35 1.27 -6.67
CA LEU A 63 0.89 1.47 -5.30
C LEU A 63 2.08 1.88 -4.43
N SER A 64 1.98 3.06 -3.81
CA SER A 64 2.99 3.63 -2.92
C SER A 64 2.48 3.64 -1.48
N PHE A 65 3.37 3.29 -0.55
CA PHE A 65 3.14 3.40 0.88
C PHE A 65 4.28 4.21 1.50
N ALA A 66 3.96 5.20 2.32
CA ALA A 66 4.95 5.92 3.13
C ALA A 66 4.94 5.36 4.55
N ASN A 67 6.12 5.24 5.14
CA ASN A 67 6.28 4.95 6.57
C ASN A 67 7.38 5.84 7.14
N HIS A 68 7.18 6.32 8.35
CA HIS A 68 8.14 7.08 9.15
C HIS A 68 9.10 6.14 9.88
N PHE A 69 8.74 4.87 10.06
CA PHE A 69 9.49 3.87 10.83
C PHE A 69 9.62 4.23 12.32
N GLU A 70 8.56 4.83 12.86
CA GLU A 70 8.44 5.21 14.26
C GLU A 70 7.79 4.10 15.09
N THR A 71 8.07 4.09 16.39
CA THR A 71 7.57 3.04 17.30
C THR A 71 6.09 3.17 17.70
N TRP A 72 5.32 4.00 16.99
CA TRP A 72 3.92 4.30 17.29
C TRP A 72 3.07 3.04 17.42
N ASN A 73 2.21 3.02 18.44
CA ASN A 73 1.38 1.86 18.78
C ASN A 73 2.17 0.53 18.84
N HIS A 74 3.37 0.56 19.45
CA HIS A 74 4.22 -0.61 19.68
C HIS A 74 4.63 -1.33 18.38
N TRP A 75 5.04 -0.53 17.39
CA TRP A 75 5.46 -0.97 16.05
C TRP A 75 4.33 -1.58 15.21
N ALA A 76 3.07 -1.27 15.50
CA ALA A 76 1.94 -1.85 14.78
C ALA A 76 2.00 -1.56 13.27
N TYR A 77 2.43 -0.36 12.87
CA TYR A 77 2.48 0.05 11.46
C TYR A 77 3.59 -0.65 10.67
N ASP A 78 4.79 -0.69 11.23
CA ASP A 78 5.95 -1.38 10.65
C ASP A 78 5.70 -2.88 10.51
N LYS A 79 5.14 -3.52 11.55
CA LYS A 79 4.77 -4.93 11.49
C LYS A 79 3.73 -5.19 10.41
N ALA A 80 2.71 -4.33 10.30
CA ALA A 80 1.71 -4.42 9.25
C ALA A 80 2.33 -4.28 7.85
N LEU A 81 3.20 -3.28 7.64
CA LEU A 81 3.91 -3.08 6.37
C LEU A 81 4.79 -4.27 6.03
N ALA A 82 5.62 -4.74 6.96
CA ALA A 82 6.51 -5.88 6.78
C ALA A 82 5.73 -7.13 6.35
N ARG A 83 4.60 -7.41 7.02
CA ARG A 83 3.71 -8.53 6.65
C ARG A 83 3.15 -8.40 5.24
N VAL A 84 2.76 -7.20 4.82
CA VAL A 84 2.30 -6.97 3.44
C VAL A 84 3.44 -7.20 2.46
N VAL A 85 4.59 -6.55 2.65
CA VAL A 85 5.76 -6.64 1.76
C VAL A 85 6.22 -8.09 1.59
N LEU A 86 6.43 -8.81 2.69
CA LEU A 86 6.86 -10.23 2.67
C LEU A 86 5.88 -11.15 1.94
N ARG A 87 4.59 -10.77 1.91
CA ARG A 87 3.55 -11.51 1.20
C ARG A 87 3.47 -11.13 -0.28
N VAL A 88 3.35 -9.84 -0.59
CA VAL A 88 2.95 -9.37 -1.92
C VAL A 88 4.12 -9.33 -2.90
N CYS A 89 5.33 -9.03 -2.44
CA CYS A 89 6.50 -8.90 -3.32
C CYS A 89 6.94 -10.23 -3.95
N ARG A 90 6.40 -11.36 -3.48
CA ARG A 90 6.66 -12.71 -4.00
C ARG A 90 5.57 -13.22 -4.94
N LEU A 91 4.51 -12.43 -5.16
CA LEU A 91 3.44 -12.82 -6.06
C LEU A 91 3.87 -12.65 -7.53
N PRO A 92 3.32 -13.46 -8.45
CA PRO A 92 3.57 -13.30 -9.88
C PRO A 92 3.32 -11.86 -10.35
N GLU A 93 4.17 -11.37 -11.25
CA GLU A 93 4.05 -10.03 -11.84
C GLU A 93 4.06 -8.86 -10.83
N VAL A 94 4.53 -9.06 -9.60
CA VAL A 94 4.76 -7.98 -8.64
C VAL A 94 6.23 -7.61 -8.62
N ARG A 95 6.51 -6.30 -8.60
CA ARG A 95 7.84 -5.75 -8.36
C ARG A 95 7.74 -4.73 -7.23
N CYS A 96 8.44 -4.99 -6.14
CA CYS A 96 8.62 -4.03 -5.05
C CYS A 96 9.95 -3.33 -5.29
N VAL A 97 9.89 -2.06 -5.67
CA VAL A 97 11.03 -1.29 -6.20
C VAL A 97 11.05 0.09 -5.56
N SER A 98 12.19 0.75 -5.67
CA SER A 98 12.32 2.18 -5.35
C SER A 98 11.51 3.05 -6.31
N PHE A 99 11.28 4.31 -5.92
CA PHE A 99 10.65 5.28 -6.83
C PHE A 99 11.49 5.56 -8.06
N ARG A 100 12.83 5.50 -7.94
CA ARG A 100 13.73 5.68 -9.08
C ARG A 100 13.53 4.58 -10.10
N GLU A 101 13.58 3.31 -9.68
CA GLU A 101 13.36 2.18 -10.58
C GLU A 101 11.98 2.21 -11.25
N LEU A 102 10.94 2.67 -10.53
CA LEU A 102 9.61 2.85 -11.11
C LEU A 102 9.60 3.94 -12.19
N VAL A 103 10.20 5.10 -11.92
CA VAL A 103 10.28 6.21 -12.88
C VAL A 103 11.11 5.81 -14.09
N ASP A 104 12.29 5.24 -13.88
CA ASP A 104 13.17 4.75 -14.94
C ASP A 104 12.45 3.72 -15.82
N TRP A 105 11.66 2.81 -15.21
CA TRP A 105 10.83 1.87 -15.96
C TRP A 105 9.75 2.57 -16.78
N LEU A 106 9.05 3.56 -16.21
CA LEU A 106 8.01 4.32 -16.89
C LEU A 106 8.56 5.10 -18.09
N ASP A 107 9.70 5.77 -17.93
CA ASP A 107 10.34 6.59 -18.96
C ASP A 107 10.88 5.75 -20.12
N ALA A 108 11.29 4.50 -19.86
CA ALA A 108 11.71 3.56 -20.88
C ALA A 108 10.55 2.96 -21.70
N GLN A 109 9.28 3.22 -21.36
CA GLN A 109 8.14 2.65 -22.10
C GLN A 109 7.73 3.50 -23.32
N PRO A 110 7.40 2.88 -24.47
CA PRO A 110 6.81 3.60 -25.59
C PRO A 110 5.51 4.32 -25.20
N HIS A 111 5.29 5.55 -25.68
CA HIS A 111 4.09 6.34 -25.37
C HIS A 111 2.77 5.59 -25.65
N ALA A 112 2.72 4.79 -26.71
CA ALA A 112 1.54 3.97 -27.03
C ALA A 112 1.24 2.93 -25.94
N ARG A 113 2.27 2.35 -25.31
CA ARG A 113 2.12 1.40 -24.20
C ARG A 113 1.61 2.10 -22.95
N LEU A 114 2.20 3.25 -22.59
CA LEU A 114 1.74 4.06 -21.45
C LEU A 114 0.29 4.53 -21.61
N ARG A 115 -0.12 4.94 -22.82
CA ARG A 115 -1.53 5.26 -23.13
C ARG A 115 -2.48 4.09 -22.90
N ARG A 116 -2.07 2.86 -23.20
CA ARG A 116 -2.87 1.66 -22.92
C ARG A 116 -2.99 1.42 -21.41
N PHE A 117 -1.90 1.53 -20.66
CA PHE A 117 -1.90 1.37 -19.20
C PHE A 117 -2.82 2.40 -18.51
N ARG A 118 -2.71 3.67 -18.88
CA ARG A 118 -3.59 4.74 -18.36
C ARG A 118 -5.07 4.49 -18.65
N ALA A 119 -5.38 3.78 -19.73
CA ALA A 119 -6.75 3.38 -20.08
C ALA A 119 -7.18 2.02 -19.49
N GLY A 120 -6.44 1.48 -18.51
CA GLY A 120 -6.81 0.22 -17.86
C GLY A 120 -6.49 -1.05 -18.66
N ARG A 121 -5.85 -0.93 -19.83
CA ARG A 121 -5.62 -2.05 -20.76
C ARG A 121 -4.29 -2.75 -20.48
N PHE A 122 -4.29 -3.60 -19.47
CA PHE A 122 -3.17 -4.47 -19.12
C PHE A 122 -3.31 -5.84 -19.75
N ARG A 123 -2.18 -6.49 -20.05
CA ARG A 123 -2.20 -7.93 -20.34
C ARG A 123 -2.50 -8.62 -19.00
N LEU A 124 -3.69 -9.18 -18.87
CA LEU A 124 -4.06 -9.90 -17.64
C LEU A 124 -3.23 -11.18 -17.54
N TYR A 125 -2.64 -11.40 -16.38
CA TYR A 125 -2.10 -12.70 -16.00
C TYR A 125 -3.17 -13.77 -16.16
N ARG A 126 -2.88 -14.80 -16.94
CA ARG A 126 -3.64 -16.05 -16.94
C ARG A 126 -2.77 -17.09 -16.24
N PRO A 127 -3.20 -17.60 -15.06
CA PRO A 127 -2.45 -18.60 -14.33
C PRO A 127 -2.32 -19.91 -15.11
#